data_AF-A0AAY4CCV1-F1
#
_entry.id   AF-A0AAY4CCV1-F1
#
_cell.length_a   1.000
_cell.length_b   1.000
_cell.length_c   1.000
_cell.angle_alpha   90.00
_cell.angle_beta   90.00
_cell.angle_gamma   90.00
#
_symmetry.space_group_name_H-M   'P 1'
#
loop_
_entity.id
_entity.type
_entity.pdbx_description
1 polymer ?
#
loop_
_entity_poly.entity_id
_entity_poly.type
_entity_poly.pdbx_seq_one_letter_code
_entity_poly.pdbx_strand_id
1 'polypeptide(L)'
;MEGWRLIHEIAQVRPEDPLDPACSVAQRDGPAGRTAPRFQSPALHLHTGNLNSQASVEMAKSKNHTTHNQSRKWHRNGIKKPRSNRYESLKGVDPKFLRNMRFAKKHNKKGNKAVAKK
;
A
#
# COMPACT_ATOMS: atom_id res chain seq x y z
N MET A 1 22.83 -50.96 -9.53
CA MET A 1 21.41 -51.36 -9.44
C MET A 1 21.42 -52.50 -8.45
N GLU A 2 21.18 -52.36 -7.16
CA GLU A 2 20.21 -51.57 -6.39
C GLU A 2 20.83 -51.30 -5.00
N GLY A 3 20.38 -50.29 -4.26
CA GLY A 3 20.87 -50.13 -2.87
C GLY A 3 20.76 -48.77 -2.20
N TRP A 4 20.16 -47.76 -2.83
CA TRP A 4 19.89 -46.46 -2.19
C TRP A 4 18.44 -46.30 -1.70
N ARG A 5 17.78 -47.41 -1.36
CA ARG A 5 16.48 -47.42 -0.68
C ARG A 5 16.65 -47.76 0.79
N LEU A 6 17.35 -46.92 1.57
CA LEU A 6 17.13 -46.80 3.01
C LEU A 6 17.88 -45.59 3.61
N ILE A 7 17.40 -44.38 3.35
CA ILE A 7 17.38 -43.36 4.40
C ILE A 7 15.94 -42.88 4.47
N HIS A 8 15.25 -43.43 5.47
CA HIS A 8 13.93 -43.04 5.91
C HIS A 8 13.81 -41.52 5.98
N GLU A 9 12.78 -41.00 5.31
CA GLU A 9 11.60 -40.55 6.04
C GLU A 9 11.91 -39.85 7.36
N ILE A 10 12.44 -38.63 7.26
CA ILE A 10 12.17 -37.61 8.26
C ILE A 10 11.06 -36.74 7.68
N ALA A 11 9.88 -37.07 8.18
CA ALA A 11 8.69 -36.26 8.33
C ALA A 11 8.83 -34.77 7.96
N GLN A 12 7.89 -34.34 7.12
CA GLN A 12 6.97 -33.23 7.39
C GLN A 12 7.56 -31.86 7.73
N VAL A 13 7.13 -30.89 6.92
CA VAL A 13 6.63 -29.55 7.27
C VAL A 13 7.16 -28.54 6.25
N ARG A 14 6.29 -28.20 5.28
CA ARG A 14 6.22 -26.83 4.76
C ARG A 14 5.74 -25.95 5.91
N PRO A 15 6.40 -24.80 6.15
CA PRO A 15 5.65 -23.59 6.41
C PRO A 15 6.05 -22.54 5.36
N GLU A 16 5.02 -22.09 4.66
CA GLU A 16 4.80 -20.75 4.11
C GLU A 16 5.96 -19.75 4.12
N ASP A 17 6.15 -19.13 2.97
CA ASP A 17 6.94 -17.92 2.79
C ASP A 17 6.64 -16.90 3.91
N PRO A 18 7.66 -16.36 4.62
CA PRO A 18 7.44 -15.18 5.43
C PRO A 18 7.10 -14.04 4.47
N LEU A 19 5.81 -13.70 4.41
CA LEU A 19 5.35 -12.40 3.95
C LEU A 19 6.27 -11.34 4.58
N ASP A 20 6.90 -10.53 3.73
CA ASP A 20 7.69 -9.38 4.15
C ASP A 20 6.93 -8.53 5.18
N PRO A 21 7.40 -8.37 6.44
CA PRO A 21 6.80 -7.43 7.40
C PRO A 21 7.29 -5.98 7.15
N ALA A 22 7.55 -5.62 5.89
CA ALA A 22 7.83 -4.25 5.48
C ALA A 22 6.57 -3.43 5.17
N CYS A 23 5.39 -3.96 5.52
CA CYS A 23 4.19 -3.17 5.80
C CYS A 23 3.82 -3.35 7.27
N SER A 24 4.77 -3.09 8.18
CA SER A 24 4.45 -2.80 9.56
C SER A 24 3.67 -1.49 9.56
N VAL A 25 2.36 -1.63 9.65
CA VAL A 25 1.44 -0.62 10.17
C VAL A 25 2.15 0.00 11.37
N ALA A 26 2.58 1.26 11.23
CA ALA A 26 3.10 2.02 12.34
C ALA A 26 2.13 1.86 13.51
N GLN A 27 2.65 1.38 14.63
CA GLN A 27 1.98 1.36 15.92
C GLN A 27 1.15 2.64 16.05
N ARG A 28 -0.17 2.47 16.13
CA ARG A 28 -1.04 3.53 16.63
C ARG A 28 -0.76 3.64 18.11
N ASP A 29 0.22 4.47 18.48
CA ASP A 29 0.26 5.04 19.81
C ASP A 29 -1.05 5.80 20.00
N GLY A 30 -1.96 5.21 20.78
CA GLY A 30 -3.23 5.83 21.12
C GLY A 30 -2.94 7.07 21.98
N PRO A 31 -3.45 8.26 21.63
CA PRO A 31 -3.36 9.40 22.54
C PRO A 31 -4.34 9.18 23.69
N ALA A 32 -3.79 8.75 24.82
CA ALA A 32 -4.43 8.93 26.12
C ALA A 32 -4.68 10.42 26.33
N GLY A 33 -5.93 10.78 26.69
CA GLY A 33 -6.26 12.12 27.19
C GLY A 33 -6.44 13.20 26.13
N ARG A 34 -7.53 13.13 25.35
CA ARG A 34 -8.18 14.35 24.83
C ARG A 34 -9.53 14.49 25.50
N THR A 35 -9.61 15.40 26.45
CA THR A 35 -10.88 15.96 26.94
C THR A 35 -11.70 16.41 25.74
N ALA A 36 -12.92 15.89 25.61
CA ALA A 36 -13.82 16.28 24.53
C ALA A 36 -14.03 17.81 24.55
N PRO A 37 -13.97 18.52 23.40
CA PRO A 37 -14.41 19.91 23.38
C PRO A 37 -15.91 19.92 23.69
N ARG A 38 -16.29 20.61 24.78
CA ARG A 38 -17.67 20.94 25.09
C ARG A 38 -18.19 21.76 23.92
N PHE A 39 -19.00 21.14 23.07
CA PHE A 39 -19.70 21.81 21.98
C PHE A 39 -20.71 22.76 22.63
N GLN A 40 -20.34 24.03 22.83
CA GLN A 40 -21.32 25.08 23.05
C GLN A 40 -21.98 25.32 21.71
N SER A 41 -23.16 24.72 21.52
CA SER A 41 -24.03 25.05 20.40
C SER A 41 -24.34 26.55 20.45
N PRO A 42 -24.03 27.35 19.42
CA PRO A 42 -24.57 28.69 19.34
C PRO A 42 -26.08 28.59 19.12
N ALA A 43 -26.85 29.22 19.99
CA ALA A 43 -28.29 29.36 19.86
C ALA A 43 -28.62 29.92 18.46
N LEU A 44 -29.35 29.14 17.67
CA LEU A 44 -29.87 29.57 16.39
C LEU A 44 -30.84 30.72 16.62
N HIS A 45 -30.53 31.89 16.07
CA HIS A 45 -31.51 32.96 15.92
C HIS A 45 -32.58 32.46 14.94
N LEU A 46 -33.79 32.27 15.46
CA LEU A 46 -34.99 31.98 14.68
C LEU A 46 -35.25 33.16 13.74
N HIS A 47 -35.02 32.96 12.45
CA HIS A 47 -35.59 33.82 11.42
C HIS A 47 -36.94 33.19 11.07
N THR A 48 -38.01 33.65 11.73
CA THR A 48 -39.38 33.35 11.29
C THR A 48 -39.63 34.16 10.03
N GLY A 49 -39.51 33.51 8.87
CA GLY A 49 -39.70 34.14 7.57
C GLY A 49 -40.33 33.20 6.56
N ASN A 50 -41.66 33.22 6.54
CA ASN A 50 -42.55 32.99 5.39
C ASN A 50 -42.42 31.66 4.62
N LEU A 51 -43.26 30.70 5.00
CA LEU A 51 -43.67 29.57 4.16
C LEU A 51 -44.71 30.08 3.16
N ASN A 52 -44.29 30.65 2.03
CA ASN A 52 -45.22 30.89 0.91
C ASN A 52 -44.62 30.54 -0.44
N SER A 53 -45.49 29.90 -1.22
CA SER A 53 -45.34 29.43 -2.59
C SER A 53 -44.44 28.22 -2.78
N GLN A 54 -45.09 27.07 -2.88
CA GLN A 54 -44.65 26.00 -3.76
C GLN A 54 -44.54 26.56 -5.19
N ALA A 55 -43.39 27.15 -5.52
CA ALA A 55 -42.99 27.33 -6.91
C ALA A 55 -42.29 26.03 -7.32
N SER A 56 -42.93 25.31 -8.24
CA SER A 56 -42.41 24.15 -8.96
C SER A 56 -40.89 24.22 -9.11
N VAL A 57 -40.21 23.27 -8.49
CA VAL A 57 -38.77 23.06 -8.64
C VAL A 57 -38.53 22.47 -10.04
N GLU A 58 -38.78 23.27 -11.08
CA GLU A 58 -38.43 22.87 -12.43
C GLU A 58 -36.92 23.06 -12.57
N MET A 59 -36.24 21.93 -12.44
CA MET A 59 -34.83 21.79 -12.73
C MET A 59 -34.66 21.98 -14.25
N ALA A 60 -34.57 23.25 -14.70
CA ALA A 60 -34.52 23.67 -16.11
C ALA A 60 -33.24 23.26 -16.87
N LYS A 61 -32.62 22.14 -16.47
CA LYS A 61 -31.30 21.56 -16.78
C LYS A 61 -30.19 21.98 -15.81
N SER A 62 -29.52 20.98 -15.22
CA SER A 62 -28.29 21.13 -14.44
C SER A 62 -27.05 20.93 -15.32
N LYS A 63 -25.89 21.34 -14.82
CA LYS A 63 -24.62 21.04 -15.48
C LYS A 63 -24.28 19.55 -15.38
N ASN A 64 -24.06 18.89 -16.52
CA ASN A 64 -23.80 17.45 -16.58
C ASN A 64 -22.38 17.03 -16.17
N HIS A 65 -21.37 17.91 -16.29
CA HIS A 65 -19.97 17.59 -15.96
C HIS A 65 -19.13 18.84 -15.67
N THR A 66 -18.17 18.76 -14.73
CA THR A 66 -17.20 19.83 -14.45
C THR A 66 -15.88 19.34 -13.84
N THR A 67 -14.77 19.86 -14.36
CA THR A 67 -13.39 19.64 -13.83
C THR A 67 -12.85 20.88 -13.09
N HIS A 68 -13.66 21.92 -12.91
CA HIS A 68 -13.25 23.28 -12.51
C HIS A 68 -12.42 23.36 -11.21
N ASN A 69 -12.73 22.55 -10.20
CA ASN A 69 -12.00 22.56 -8.92
C ASN A 69 -11.17 21.29 -8.68
N GLN A 70 -11.02 20.42 -9.68
CA GLN A 70 -10.28 19.17 -9.49
C GLN A 70 -8.78 19.45 -9.38
N SER A 71 -8.23 20.22 -10.32
CA SER A 71 -6.80 20.60 -10.31
C SER A 71 -6.40 21.29 -9.00
N ARG A 72 -7.19 22.26 -8.52
CA ARG A 72 -6.88 22.96 -7.26
C ARG A 72 -6.83 22.00 -6.07
N LYS A 73 -7.77 21.04 -5.98
CA LYS A 73 -7.76 20.03 -4.91
C LYS A 73 -6.55 19.11 -5.00
N TRP A 74 -6.18 18.64 -6.18
CA TRP A 74 -5.00 17.78 -6.36
C TRP A 74 -3.70 18.50 -6.00
N HIS A 75 -3.61 19.80 -6.27
CA HIS A 75 -2.43 20.61 -5.95
C HIS A 75 -2.38 21.12 -4.50
N ARG A 76 -3.48 21.11 -3.73
CA ARG A 76 -3.45 21.48 -2.28
C ARG A 76 -2.44 20.64 -1.49
N ASN A 77 -2.38 19.33 -1.76
CA ASN A 77 -1.43 18.41 -1.14
C ASN A 77 -0.15 18.21 -2.00
N GLY A 78 -0.16 18.77 -3.21
CA GLY A 78 0.86 18.58 -4.25
C GLY A 78 0.78 17.19 -4.91
N ILE A 79 0.88 17.16 -6.24
CA ILE A 79 0.99 15.91 -6.99
C ILE A 79 2.42 15.39 -6.83
N LYS A 80 2.62 14.40 -5.97
CA LYS A 80 3.94 13.81 -5.72
C LYS A 80 4.28 12.77 -6.79
N LYS A 81 5.53 12.80 -7.27
CA LYS A 81 6.07 11.74 -8.13
C LYS A 81 6.24 10.45 -7.32
N PRO A 82 6.09 9.25 -7.93
CA PRO A 82 6.45 8.02 -7.25
C PRO A 82 7.92 8.07 -6.82
N ARG A 83 8.22 7.49 -5.67
CA ARG A 83 9.60 7.41 -5.18
C ARG A 83 10.40 6.46 -6.06
N SER A 84 11.56 6.89 -6.54
CA SER A 84 12.55 5.99 -7.13
C SER A 84 13.39 5.33 -6.03
N ASN A 85 13.58 4.03 -6.12
CA ASN A 85 14.48 3.30 -5.24
C ASN A 85 15.78 2.97 -5.99
N ARG A 86 16.90 2.83 -5.28
CA ARG A 86 18.18 2.44 -5.91
C ARG A 86 18.10 1.05 -6.53
N TYR A 87 17.37 0.14 -5.90
CA TYR A 87 17.15 -1.22 -6.36
C TYR A 87 15.65 -1.48 -6.43
N GLU A 88 15.15 -1.78 -7.63
CA GLU A 88 13.77 -2.11 -7.88
C GLU A 88 13.51 -3.61 -7.70
N SER A 89 12.23 -3.97 -7.53
CA SER A 89 11.84 -5.38 -7.44
C SER A 89 12.02 -6.10 -8.79
N LEU A 90 12.42 -7.37 -8.76
CA LEU A 90 12.56 -8.22 -9.96
C LEU A 90 11.23 -8.89 -10.37
N LYS A 91 10.08 -8.37 -9.92
CA LYS A 91 8.77 -8.91 -10.24
C LYS A 91 8.44 -8.68 -11.71
N GLY A 92 7.96 -9.72 -12.41
CA GLY A 92 7.63 -9.66 -13.84
C GLY A 92 8.81 -9.94 -14.78
N VAL A 93 10.01 -10.21 -14.25
CA VAL A 93 11.14 -10.72 -15.04
C VAL A 93 10.92 -12.19 -15.38
N ASP A 94 11.39 -12.63 -16.54
CA ASP A 94 11.26 -14.02 -17.03
C ASP A 94 11.67 -15.05 -15.96
N PRO A 95 10.77 -16.00 -15.60
CA PRO A 95 11.06 -17.05 -14.64
C PRO A 95 12.30 -17.90 -14.97
N LYS A 96 12.60 -18.12 -16.26
CA LYS A 96 13.78 -18.91 -16.67
C LYS A 96 15.07 -18.17 -16.34
N PHE A 97 15.13 -16.87 -16.62
CA PHE A 97 16.23 -16.00 -16.21
C PHE A 97 16.37 -15.94 -14.67
N LEU A 98 15.26 -15.79 -13.94
CA LEU A 98 15.28 -15.73 -12.48
C LEU A 98 15.79 -17.04 -11.86
N ARG A 99 15.40 -18.20 -12.41
CA ARG A 99 15.95 -19.50 -11.96
C ARG A 99 17.47 -19.52 -12.09
N ASN A 100 18.00 -19.15 -13.24
CA ASN A 100 19.44 -19.14 -13.47
C ASN A 100 20.17 -18.16 -12.54
N MET A 101 19.69 -16.92 -12.43
CA MET A 101 20.29 -15.91 -11.55
C MET A 101 20.29 -16.36 -10.07
N ARG A 102 19.23 -17.03 -9.62
CA ARG A 102 19.16 -17.59 -8.26
C ARG A 102 20.22 -18.68 -8.05
N PHE A 103 20.43 -19.58 -9.02
CA PHE A 103 21.48 -20.59 -8.94
C PHE A 103 22.88 -19.97 -8.93
N ALA A 104 23.15 -18.99 -9.78
CA ALA A 104 24.44 -18.29 -9.79
C ALA A 104 24.73 -17.62 -8.43
N LYS A 105 23.77 -16.83 -7.91
CA LYS A 105 23.89 -16.19 -6.60
C LYS A 105 24.06 -17.21 -5.45
N LYS A 106 23.39 -18.38 -5.54
CA LYS A 106 23.49 -19.46 -4.55
C LYS A 106 24.90 -20.05 -4.45
N HIS A 107 25.57 -20.27 -5.58
CA HIS A 107 26.85 -20.99 -5.63
C HIS A 107 28.11 -20.10 -5.56
N ASN A 108 27.96 -18.77 -5.55
CA ASN A 108 29.10 -17.84 -5.45
C ASN A 108 30.01 -18.10 -4.24
N LYS A 109 29.46 -18.57 -3.10
CA LYS A 109 30.23 -18.87 -1.88
C LYS A 109 31.31 -19.95 -2.09
N LYS A 110 31.11 -20.86 -3.04
CA LYS A 110 32.02 -21.99 -3.31
C LYS A 110 33.33 -21.53 -3.99
N GLY A 111 33.31 -20.43 -4.74
CA GLY A 111 34.45 -19.88 -5.47
C GLY A 111 35.28 -18.85 -4.70
N ASN A 112 34.88 -18.47 -3.47
CA ASN A 112 35.49 -17.37 -2.74
C ASN A 112 36.99 -17.57 -2.43
N LYS A 113 37.50 -18.80 -2.39
CA LYS A 113 38.92 -19.08 -2.18
C LYS A 113 39.80 -18.71 -3.37
N ALA A 114 39.25 -18.64 -4.59
CA ALA A 114 39.98 -18.24 -5.79
C ALA A 114 39.96 -16.71 -5.98
N VAL A 115 38.87 -16.05 -5.60
CA VAL A 115 38.71 -14.59 -5.73
C VAL A 115 39.52 -13.83 -4.67
N ALA A 116 39.64 -14.37 -3.45
CA ALA A 116 40.40 -13.74 -2.36
C ALA A 116 41.93 -13.87 -2.47
N LYS A 117 42.44 -14.62 -3.47
CA LYS A 117 43.87 -14.84 -3.69
C LYS A 117 44.47 -13.92 -4.76
N LYS A 118 43.74 -12.89 -5.17
CA LYS A 118 44.17 -11.87 -6.12
C LYS A 118 44.33 -10.54 -5.40
#